data_AF-A0A938GLZ8-F1
#
_entry.id   AF-A0A938GLZ8-F1
#
_cell.length_a   1.000
_cell.length_b   1.000
_cell.length_c   1.000
_cell.angle_alpha   90.00
_cell.angle_beta   90.00
_cell.angle_gamma   90.00
#
_symmetry.space_group_name_H-M   'P 1'
#
loop_
_entity.id
_entity.type
_entity.pdbx_description
1 polymer ?
#
loop_
_entity_poly.entity_id
_entity_poly.type
_entity_poly.pdbx_seq_one_letter_code
_entity_poly.pdbx_strand_id
1 'polypeptide(L)'
;MRKISSIAPDWWDYTTIDEGIVRDAAALTPQQMLKLSRPGFQVVFYDTLEEFYLAEALEYIEAWKASTPDNPAGICGPIGPTEQLPLVARIVNAIGLKLHSAHFWGMDEWVIDGREASPTHPLSFEKADRELCFGRIDRKLVMPDSNLHFPKSDTRA
;
A
#
# COMPACT_ATOMS: atom_id res chain seq x y z
N MET A 1 -19.00 8.39 28.46
CA MET A 1 -19.41 7.13 27.81
C MET A 1 -19.05 7.27 26.35
N ARG A 2 -18.47 6.23 25.73
CA ARG A 2 -18.06 6.28 24.32
C ARG A 2 -19.29 6.40 23.41
N LYS A 3 -19.20 7.16 22.32
CA LYS A 3 -20.24 7.18 21.27
C LYS A 3 -20.36 5.82 20.60
N ILE A 4 -21.59 5.40 20.36
CA ILE A 4 -21.91 4.19 19.58
C ILE A 4 -21.86 4.56 18.09
N SER A 5 -21.30 3.69 17.26
CA SER A 5 -21.25 3.90 15.82
C SER A 5 -22.66 4.02 15.23
N SER A 6 -22.86 4.97 14.32
CA SER A 6 -24.10 5.09 13.56
C SER A 6 -24.11 4.26 12.27
N ILE A 7 -23.00 3.62 11.91
CA ILE A 7 -22.86 2.79 10.70
C ILE A 7 -22.97 1.31 11.05
N ALA A 8 -22.25 0.89 12.08
CA ALA A 8 -22.19 -0.48 12.58
C ALA A 8 -22.04 -0.45 14.11
N PRO A 9 -23.13 -0.54 14.89
CA PRO A 9 -23.11 -0.36 16.35
C PRO A 9 -22.13 -1.26 17.12
N ASP A 10 -21.80 -2.42 16.57
CA ASP A 10 -20.86 -3.39 17.14
C ASP A 10 -19.38 -3.05 16.85
N TRP A 11 -19.11 -2.02 16.05
CA TRP A 11 -17.77 -1.65 15.56
C TRP A 11 -17.40 -0.19 15.88
N TRP A 12 -16.13 0.11 15.61
CA TRP A 12 -15.49 1.40 15.87
C TRP A 12 -15.22 2.08 14.53
N ASP A 13 -15.74 3.29 14.34
CA ASP A 13 -15.49 4.08 13.13
C ASP A 13 -15.39 5.58 13.44
N TYR A 14 -15.27 6.39 12.38
CA TYR A 14 -15.11 7.83 12.48
C TYR A 14 -16.29 8.55 13.18
N THR A 15 -17.48 7.96 13.20
CA THR A 15 -18.66 8.48 13.93
C THR A 15 -18.54 8.30 15.45
N THR A 16 -17.62 7.45 15.89
CA THR A 16 -17.34 7.21 17.32
C THR A 16 -16.28 8.14 17.90
N ILE A 17 -15.63 8.98 17.07
CA ILE A 17 -14.59 9.93 17.48
C ILE A 17 -15.22 11.07 18.30
N ASP A 18 -14.48 11.53 19.32
CA ASP A 18 -14.86 12.67 20.15
C ASP A 18 -15.05 13.95 19.30
N GLU A 19 -16.12 14.69 19.56
CA GLU A 19 -16.45 15.91 18.81
C GLU A 19 -15.40 17.02 18.96
N GLY A 20 -14.74 17.11 20.11
CA GLY A 20 -13.63 18.03 20.33
C GLY A 20 -12.48 17.70 19.38
N ILE A 21 -12.08 16.43 19.32
CA ILE A 21 -11.03 15.96 18.41
C ILE A 21 -11.39 16.25 16.95
N VAL A 22 -12.64 15.98 16.54
CA VAL A 22 -13.09 16.27 15.17
C VAL A 22 -13.00 17.76 14.85
N ARG A 23 -13.45 18.63 15.77
CA ARG A 23 -13.36 20.09 15.59
C ARG A 23 -11.91 20.57 15.55
N ASP A 24 -11.05 20.05 16.42
CA ASP A 24 -9.64 20.42 16.47
C ASP A 24 -8.91 19.99 15.19
N ALA A 25 -9.16 18.76 14.72
CA ALA A 25 -8.59 18.26 13.47
C ALA A 25 -9.07 19.06 12.26
N ALA A 26 -10.37 19.41 12.20
CA ALA A 26 -10.93 20.22 11.12
C ALA A 26 -10.40 21.67 11.09
N ALA A 27 -9.92 22.18 12.23
CA ALA A 27 -9.34 23.52 12.33
C ALA A 27 -7.85 23.59 11.96
N LEU A 28 -7.20 22.45 11.70
CA LEU A 28 -5.77 22.41 11.38
C LEU A 28 -5.47 23.10 10.05
N THR A 29 -4.51 24.02 10.07
CA THR A 29 -3.90 24.56 8.85
C THR A 29 -2.81 23.62 8.32
N PRO A 30 -2.42 23.71 7.03
CA PRO A 30 -1.28 22.95 6.50
C PRO A 30 0.01 23.12 7.32
N GLN A 31 0.29 24.33 7.80
CA GLN A 31 1.48 24.60 8.63
C GLN A 31 1.37 23.95 10.01
N GLN A 32 0.16 23.80 10.56
CA GLN A 32 -0.05 23.08 11.81
C GLN A 32 0.04 21.56 11.59
N MET A 33 -0.52 21.04 10.49
CA MET A 33 -0.39 19.63 10.11
C MET A 33 1.07 19.22 9.97
N LEU A 34 1.91 20.02 9.31
CA LEU A 34 3.34 19.75 9.17
C LEU A 34 4.04 19.56 10.54
N LYS A 35 3.64 20.37 11.52
CA LYS A 35 4.15 20.34 12.90
C LYS A 35 3.68 19.14 13.72
N LEU A 36 2.76 18.31 13.20
CA LEU A 36 2.39 17.04 13.84
C LEU A 36 3.46 15.96 13.66
N SER A 37 4.44 16.18 12.77
CA SER A 37 5.62 15.33 12.62
C SER A 37 6.37 15.18 13.96
N ARG A 38 6.79 13.97 14.29
CA ARG A 38 7.41 13.58 15.56
C ARG A 38 8.23 12.30 15.37
N PRO A 39 9.12 11.89 16.30
CA PRO A 39 9.86 10.64 16.16
C PRO A 39 8.91 9.45 15.87
N GLY A 40 9.12 8.76 14.75
CA GLY A 40 8.28 7.66 14.28
C GLY A 40 7.03 8.05 13.46
N PHE A 41 6.78 9.33 13.20
CA PHE A 41 5.67 9.79 12.35
C PHE A 41 6.04 11.08 11.62
N GLN A 42 5.93 11.08 10.29
CA GLN A 42 6.29 12.22 9.47
C GLN A 42 5.11 12.66 8.61
N VAL A 43 4.91 13.98 8.51
CA VAL A 43 3.99 14.60 7.57
C VAL A 43 4.81 15.23 6.46
N VAL A 44 4.53 14.84 5.22
CA VAL A 44 5.20 15.38 4.03
C VAL A 44 4.14 15.97 3.12
N PHE A 45 4.39 17.17 2.59
CA PHE A 45 3.56 17.79 1.57
C PHE A 45 4.28 17.71 0.23
N TYR A 46 3.51 17.38 -0.80
CA TYR A 46 3.94 17.41 -2.19
C TYR A 46 3.06 18.44 -2.92
N ASP A 47 3.68 19.29 -3.72
CA ASP A 47 2.97 20.38 -4.40
C ASP A 47 2.25 19.88 -5.67
N THR A 48 2.65 18.70 -6.17
CA THR A 48 2.08 18.08 -7.36
C THR A 48 1.73 16.61 -7.13
N LEU A 49 0.79 16.09 -7.92
CA LEU A 49 0.42 14.67 -7.89
C LEU A 49 1.57 13.79 -8.38
N GLU A 50 2.34 14.26 -9.35
CA GLU A 50 3.49 13.56 -9.92
C GLU A 50 4.57 13.35 -8.88
N GLU A 51 4.88 14.37 -8.07
CA GLU A 51 5.81 14.23 -6.95
C GLU A 51 5.28 13.28 -5.88
N PHE A 52 3.98 13.34 -5.58
CA PHE A 52 3.35 12.42 -4.63
C PHE A 52 3.46 10.96 -5.07
N TYR A 53 3.04 10.64 -6.30
CA TYR A 53 3.11 9.27 -6.82
C TYR A 53 4.54 8.80 -7.02
N LEU A 54 5.47 9.69 -7.38
CA LEU A 54 6.88 9.33 -7.43
C LEU A 54 7.43 9.01 -6.04
N ALA A 55 7.05 9.78 -5.01
CA ALA A 55 7.46 9.51 -3.64
C ALA A 55 6.93 8.17 -3.14
N GLU A 56 5.65 7.86 -3.39
CA GLU A 56 5.10 6.53 -3.08
C GLU A 56 5.84 5.42 -3.82
N ALA A 57 6.18 5.62 -5.11
CA ALA A 57 6.97 4.65 -5.84
C ALA A 57 8.38 4.46 -5.24
N LEU A 58 9.00 5.54 -4.74
CA LEU A 58 10.32 5.47 -4.13
C LEU A 58 10.31 4.69 -2.79
N GLU A 59 9.22 4.69 -2.04
CA GLU A 59 9.07 3.84 -0.85
C GLU A 59 9.20 2.34 -1.19
N TYR A 60 8.62 1.90 -2.32
CA TYR A 60 8.80 0.53 -2.82
C TYR A 60 10.26 0.24 -3.14
N ILE A 61 10.92 1.18 -3.82
CA ILE A 61 12.31 1.02 -4.25
C ILE A 61 13.25 0.95 -3.05
N GLU A 62 13.07 1.82 -2.04
CA GLU A 62 13.92 1.80 -0.84
C GLU A 62 13.70 0.52 -0.01
N ALA A 63 12.45 0.08 0.18
CA ALA A 63 12.17 -1.18 0.87
C ALA A 63 12.82 -2.38 0.16
N TRP A 64 12.73 -2.45 -1.17
CA TRP A 64 13.30 -3.56 -1.93
C TRP A 64 14.82 -3.49 -2.08
N LYS A 65 15.43 -2.30 -2.11
CA LYS A 65 16.89 -2.15 -2.07
C LYS A 65 17.50 -2.67 -0.77
N ALA A 66 16.76 -2.64 0.33
CA ALA A 66 17.20 -3.19 1.61
C ALA A 66 17.13 -4.73 1.67
N SER A 67 16.48 -5.37 0.69
CA SER A 67 16.29 -6.82 0.69
C SER A 67 17.54 -7.58 0.25
N THR A 68 17.88 -8.63 1.00
CA THR A 68 18.95 -9.58 0.67
C THR A 68 18.49 -11.02 0.89
N PRO A 69 19.15 -12.05 0.33
CA PRO A 69 18.78 -13.44 0.58
C PRO A 69 18.75 -13.83 2.06
N ASP A 70 19.66 -13.28 2.87
CA ASP A 70 19.77 -13.59 4.31
C ASP A 70 18.89 -12.68 5.18
N ASN A 71 18.42 -11.56 4.64
CA ASN A 71 17.53 -10.61 5.29
C ASN A 71 16.51 -10.07 4.27
N PRO A 72 15.50 -10.86 3.90
CA PRO A 72 14.52 -10.45 2.90
C PRO A 72 13.66 -9.30 3.45
N ALA A 73 13.41 -8.33 2.59
CA ALA A 73 12.54 -7.19 2.87
C ALA A 73 11.51 -7.00 1.74
N GLY A 74 10.44 -6.28 2.05
CA GLY A 74 9.34 -6.10 1.12
C GLY A 74 8.36 -5.04 1.57
N ILE A 75 7.28 -4.91 0.80
CA ILE A 75 6.18 -3.98 1.06
C ILE A 75 4.91 -4.78 1.31
N CYS A 76 4.15 -4.39 2.34
CA CYS A 76 2.74 -4.75 2.46
C CYS A 76 1.93 -3.52 2.12
N GLY A 77 1.15 -3.56 1.05
CA GLY A 77 0.49 -2.36 0.51
C GLY A 77 -0.94 -2.61 0.04
N PRO A 78 -1.84 -1.62 0.17
CA PRO A 78 -3.11 -1.62 -0.56
C PRO A 78 -2.84 -1.56 -2.07
N ILE A 79 -3.85 -1.91 -2.87
CA ILE A 79 -3.77 -1.68 -4.32
C ILE A 79 -3.77 -0.19 -4.70
N GLY A 80 -4.40 0.65 -3.88
CA GLY A 80 -4.75 2.04 -4.20
C GLY A 80 -4.04 3.05 -3.30
N PRO A 81 -3.63 4.24 -3.82
CA PRO A 81 -3.68 4.67 -5.23
C PRO A 81 -2.87 3.75 -6.16
N THR A 82 -3.07 3.83 -7.48
CA THR A 82 -2.47 2.88 -8.46
C THR A 82 -1.42 3.50 -9.38
N GLU A 83 -1.35 4.83 -9.43
CA GLU A 83 -0.58 5.63 -10.35
C GLU A 83 0.93 5.51 -10.14
N GLN A 84 1.36 5.16 -8.93
CA GLN A 84 2.73 4.84 -8.56
C GLN A 84 3.20 3.49 -9.10
N LEU A 85 2.31 2.52 -9.31
CA LEU A 85 2.68 1.14 -9.67
C LEU A 85 3.48 1.04 -11.00
N PRO A 86 3.08 1.74 -12.09
CA PRO A 86 3.89 1.80 -13.31
C PRO A 86 5.23 2.52 -13.12
N LEU A 87 5.29 3.51 -12.23
CA LEU A 87 6.52 4.24 -11.91
C LEU A 87 7.52 3.31 -11.20
N VAL A 88 7.06 2.51 -10.25
CA VAL A 88 7.86 1.46 -9.60
C VAL A 88 8.50 0.55 -10.64
N ALA A 89 7.71 -0.01 -11.55
CA ALA A 89 8.22 -0.90 -12.58
C ALA A 89 9.24 -0.20 -13.50
N ARG A 90 8.97 1.05 -13.87
CA ARG A 90 9.89 1.85 -14.70
C ARG A 90 11.22 2.09 -13.99
N ILE A 91 11.21 2.43 -12.70
CA ILE A 91 12.42 2.69 -11.92
C ILE A 91 13.24 1.41 -11.77
N VAL A 92 12.61 0.28 -11.40
CA VAL A 92 13.27 -1.03 -11.28
C VAL A 92 14.02 -1.38 -12.57
N ASN A 93 13.34 -1.26 -13.71
CA ASN A 93 13.94 -1.55 -15.02
C ASN A 93 15.07 -0.57 -15.36
N ALA A 94 14.88 0.72 -15.10
CA ALA A 94 15.86 1.76 -15.44
C ALA A 94 17.18 1.60 -14.67
N ILE A 95 17.12 1.19 -13.40
CA ILE A 95 18.31 1.03 -12.56
C ILE A 95 18.82 -0.42 -12.50
N GLY A 96 18.11 -1.37 -13.11
CA GLY A 96 18.48 -2.78 -13.09
C GLY A 96 18.36 -3.43 -11.71
N LEU A 97 17.40 -3.00 -10.88
CA LEU A 97 17.23 -3.49 -9.52
C LEU A 97 16.74 -4.95 -9.53
N LYS A 98 17.50 -5.85 -8.93
CA LYS A 98 17.17 -7.28 -8.84
C LYS A 98 16.29 -7.53 -7.61
N LEU A 99 15.06 -7.96 -7.82
CA LEU A 99 14.05 -8.17 -6.79
C LEU A 99 13.95 -9.63 -6.32
N HIS A 100 14.88 -10.51 -6.70
CA HIS A 100 14.78 -11.95 -6.42
C HIS A 100 14.65 -12.32 -4.93
N SER A 101 15.19 -11.50 -4.02
CA SER A 101 15.00 -11.66 -2.57
C SER A 101 13.93 -10.74 -1.99
N ALA A 102 13.38 -9.81 -2.78
CA ALA A 102 12.34 -8.90 -2.34
C ALA A 102 10.99 -9.60 -2.29
N HIS A 103 10.11 -9.08 -1.43
CA HIS A 103 8.76 -9.61 -1.24
C HIS A 103 7.70 -8.52 -1.40
N PHE A 104 6.50 -8.95 -1.72
CA PHE A 104 5.31 -8.11 -1.73
C PHE A 104 4.14 -8.86 -1.08
N TRP A 105 3.39 -8.15 -0.25
CA TRP A 105 2.14 -8.61 0.34
C TRP A 105 1.02 -7.66 -0.07
N GLY A 106 0.01 -8.20 -0.78
CA GLY A 106 -1.25 -7.49 -0.95
C GLY A 106 -1.96 -7.37 0.40
N MET A 107 -2.31 -6.16 0.81
CA MET A 107 -2.91 -5.90 2.12
C MET A 107 -4.31 -6.51 2.25
N ASP A 108 -5.08 -6.52 1.16
CA ASP A 108 -6.46 -6.97 1.10
C ASP A 108 -6.83 -7.50 -0.31
N GLU A 109 -8.02 -8.09 -0.42
CA GLU A 109 -8.65 -8.50 -1.68
C GLU A 109 -10.17 -8.54 -1.47
N TRP A 110 -10.96 -8.34 -2.52
CA TRP A 110 -12.40 -8.50 -2.44
C TRP A 110 -12.81 -9.93 -2.09
N VAL A 111 -13.90 -10.05 -1.33
CA VAL A 111 -14.57 -11.34 -1.11
C VAL A 111 -15.83 -11.41 -1.96
N ILE A 112 -15.89 -12.38 -2.86
CA ILE A 112 -17.03 -12.68 -3.73
C ILE A 112 -17.46 -14.11 -3.43
N ASP A 113 -18.72 -14.30 -3.02
CA ASP A 113 -19.30 -15.60 -2.69
C ASP A 113 -18.46 -16.42 -1.68
N GLY A 114 -17.89 -15.73 -0.68
CA GLY A 114 -17.11 -16.35 0.39
C GLY A 114 -15.68 -16.75 0.01
N ARG A 115 -15.19 -16.36 -1.17
CA ARG A 115 -13.80 -16.55 -1.61
C ARG A 115 -13.18 -15.23 -2.05
N GLU A 116 -11.86 -15.17 -2.04
CA GLU A 116 -11.13 -14.06 -2.66
C GLU A 116 -11.49 -13.93 -4.14
N ALA A 117 -11.55 -12.70 -4.64
CA ALA A 117 -11.77 -12.46 -6.06
C ALA A 117 -10.69 -13.16 -6.90
N SER A 118 -11.11 -13.79 -7.99
CA SER A 118 -10.19 -14.44 -8.93
C SER A 118 -9.20 -13.42 -9.50
N PRO A 119 -7.91 -13.76 -9.71
CA PRO A 119 -6.94 -12.90 -10.41
C PRO A 119 -7.31 -12.55 -11.86
N THR A 120 -8.37 -13.15 -12.42
CA THR A 120 -8.92 -12.78 -13.74
C THR A 120 -10.07 -11.79 -13.64
N HIS A 121 -10.65 -11.61 -12.44
CA HIS A 121 -11.77 -10.72 -12.21
C HIS A 121 -11.36 -9.25 -12.46
N PRO A 122 -12.22 -8.43 -13.12
CA PRO A 122 -11.86 -7.05 -13.46
C PRO A 122 -11.51 -6.15 -12.27
N LEU A 123 -12.01 -6.48 -11.08
CA LEU A 123 -11.78 -5.72 -9.84
C LEU A 123 -10.75 -6.36 -8.90
N SER A 124 -10.09 -7.46 -9.30
CA SER A 124 -9.09 -8.09 -8.42
C SER A 124 -7.89 -7.17 -8.23
N PHE A 125 -7.47 -7.05 -6.97
CA PHE A 125 -6.29 -6.29 -6.58
C PHE A 125 -5.02 -7.01 -7.03
N GLU A 126 -4.96 -8.34 -6.88
CA GLU A 126 -3.86 -9.15 -7.43
C GLU A 126 -3.70 -8.93 -8.94
N LYS A 127 -4.81 -8.87 -9.68
CA LYS A 127 -4.77 -8.59 -11.13
C LYS A 127 -4.15 -7.23 -11.42
N ALA A 128 -4.60 -6.19 -10.73
CA ALA A 128 -4.12 -4.83 -10.94
C ALA A 128 -2.63 -4.69 -10.61
N ASP A 129 -2.16 -5.28 -9.50
CA ASP A 129 -0.73 -5.31 -9.14
C ASP A 129 0.13 -5.97 -10.23
N ARG A 130 -0.33 -7.10 -10.77
CA ARG A 130 0.36 -7.82 -11.84
C ARG A 130 0.37 -7.02 -13.15
N GLU A 131 -0.75 -6.42 -13.55
CA GLU A 131 -0.87 -5.70 -14.83
C GLU A 131 -0.19 -4.33 -14.81
N LEU A 132 -0.18 -3.64 -13.66
CA LEU A 132 0.33 -2.28 -13.53
C LEU A 132 1.79 -2.23 -13.07
N CYS A 133 2.26 -3.22 -12.28
CA CYS A 133 3.62 -3.27 -11.76
C CYS A 133 4.39 -4.52 -12.20
N PHE A 134 4.11 -5.68 -11.60
CA PHE A 134 5.02 -6.84 -11.64
C PHE A 134 5.20 -7.42 -13.04
N GLY A 135 4.14 -7.44 -13.86
CA GLY A 135 4.19 -7.88 -15.25
C GLY A 135 4.93 -6.92 -16.19
N ARG A 136 5.20 -5.69 -15.74
CA ARG A 136 5.97 -4.68 -16.49
C ARG A 136 7.45 -4.65 -16.12
N ILE A 137 7.85 -5.33 -15.05
CA ILE A 137 9.24 -5.47 -14.65
C ILE A 137 9.91 -6.52 -15.54
N ASP A 138 11.15 -6.25 -15.98
CA ASP A 138 11.95 -7.19 -16.76
C ASP A 138 12.03 -8.55 -16.05
N ARG A 139 11.81 -9.64 -16.80
CA ARG A 139 11.80 -11.01 -16.24
C ARG A 139 13.08 -11.40 -15.49
N LYS A 140 14.22 -10.79 -15.82
CA LYS A 140 15.52 -11.00 -15.16
C LYS A 140 15.69 -10.20 -13.86
N LEU A 141 14.74 -9.32 -13.55
CA LEU A 141 14.75 -8.42 -12.40
C LEU A 141 13.62 -8.71 -11.42
N VAL A 142 12.43 -9.09 -11.93
CA VAL A 142 11.23 -9.31 -11.11
C VAL A 142 11.43 -10.38 -10.04
N MET A 143 10.75 -10.21 -8.91
CA MET A 143 10.71 -11.22 -7.85
C MET A 143 9.97 -12.48 -8.33
N PRO A 144 10.30 -13.67 -7.81
CA PRO A 144 9.58 -14.89 -8.15
C PRO A 144 8.14 -14.85 -7.59
N ASP A 145 7.24 -15.63 -8.20
CA ASP A 145 5.84 -15.73 -7.74
C ASP A 145 5.72 -16.22 -6.29
N SER A 146 6.68 -17.01 -5.79
CA SER A 146 6.74 -17.41 -4.38
C SER A 146 6.94 -16.25 -3.40
N ASN A 147 7.32 -15.08 -3.90
CA ASN A 147 7.53 -13.87 -3.11
C ASN A 147 6.38 -12.85 -3.27
N LEU A 148 5.35 -13.18 -4.06
CA LEU A 148 4.13 -12.39 -4.22
C LEU A 148 3.01 -13.04 -3.40
N HIS A 149 2.64 -12.40 -2.31
CA HIS A 149 1.71 -12.94 -1.32
C HIS A 149 0.38 -12.19 -1.38
N PHE A 150 -0.67 -12.85 -1.86
CA PHE A 150 -2.01 -12.27 -1.92
C PHE A 150 -2.95 -12.96 -0.92
N PRO A 151 -3.85 -12.23 -0.24
CA PRO A 151 -4.79 -12.82 0.70
C PRO A 151 -5.60 -13.95 0.08
N LYS A 152 -5.78 -15.04 0.85
CA LYS A 152 -6.60 -16.20 0.48
C LYS A 152 -7.65 -16.45 1.55
N SER A 153 -8.81 -16.95 1.12
CA SER A 153 -9.92 -17.28 2.03
C SER A 153 -9.58 -18.43 3.01
N ASP A 154 -8.73 -19.38 2.63
CA ASP A 154 -8.17 -20.38 3.54
C ASP A 154 -6.86 -19.89 4.16
N THR A 155 -6.87 -19.55 5.44
CA THR A 155 -5.71 -19.04 6.17
C THR A 155 -4.72 -20.12 6.61
N ARG A 156 -4.98 -21.38 6.28
CA ARG A 156 -4.08 -22.51 6.55
C ARG A 156 -3.27 -22.92 5.32
N ALA A 157 -3.60 -22.36 4.16
CA ALA A 157 -2.99 -22.68 2.87
C ALA A 157 -1.62 -22.01 2.70
#